data_AF-A0A914N8D6-F1
#
_entry.id   AF-A0A914N8D6-F1
#
_cell.length_a   1.000
_cell.length_b   1.000
_cell.length_c   1.000
_cell.angle_alpha   90.00
_cell.angle_beta   90.00
_cell.angle_gamma   90.00
#
_symmetry.space_group_name_H-M   'P 1'
#
loop_
_entity.id
_entity.type
_entity.pdbx_description
1 polymer ?
#
loop_
_entity_poly.entity_id
_entity_poly.type
_entity_poly.pdbx_seq_one_letter_code
_entity_poly.pdbx_strand_id
1 'polypeptide(L)'
;MHKYNVLHLDLKPQNLVYIEGNGGKINLKLVDFGISKILEENEIKKKCPFFKWNKNECRSNLKVEGKGSSGTPQFMSYEQYTTYKDEK
;
A
#
# COMPACT_ATOMS: atom_id res chain seq x y z
N MET A 1 2.29 -1.46 -10.23
CA MET A 1 2.29 -2.37 -9.07
C MET A 1 0.90 -2.94 -8.78
N HIS A 2 -0.12 -2.13 -8.41
CA HIS A 2 -1.46 -2.64 -8.08
C HIS A 2 -2.13 -3.52 -9.16
N LYS A 3 -1.82 -3.29 -10.44
CA LYS A 3 -2.23 -4.18 -11.56
C LYS A 3 -1.81 -5.66 -11.36
N TYR A 4 -0.75 -5.89 -10.59
CA TYR A 4 -0.20 -7.21 -10.26
C TYR A 4 -0.55 -7.65 -8.83
N ASN A 5 -1.56 -7.01 -8.20
CA ASN A 5 -2.00 -7.29 -6.84
C ASN A 5 -0.91 -7.14 -5.76
N VAL A 6 0.11 -6.32 -5.99
CA VAL A 6 1.15 -6.04 -4.99
C VAL A 6 0.84 -4.74 -4.27
N LEU A 7 0.87 -4.74 -2.94
CA LEU A 7 0.87 -3.55 -2.07
C LEU A 7 2.29 -3.26 -1.59
N HIS A 8 2.74 -2.01 -1.73
CA HIS A 8 4.10 -1.60 -1.32
C HIS A 8 4.24 -1.45 0.20
N LEU A 9 3.21 -0.90 0.85
CA LEU A 9 3.10 -0.60 2.28
C LEU A 9 4.09 0.42 2.87
N ASP A 10 5.16 0.79 2.16
CA ASP A 10 6.13 1.83 2.57
C ASP A 10 6.41 2.87 1.47
N LEU A 11 5.37 3.56 1.00
CA LEU A 11 5.55 4.63 0.02
C LEU A 11 6.12 5.87 0.72
N LYS A 12 7.34 6.25 0.35
CA LYS A 12 8.04 7.42 0.90
C LYS A 12 9.08 7.94 -0.09
N PRO A 13 9.51 9.22 0.02
CA PRO A 13 10.51 9.79 -0.88
C PRO A 13 11.82 8.99 -0.97
N GLN A 14 12.24 8.38 0.14
CA GLN A 14 13.47 7.57 0.21
C GLN A 14 13.40 6.30 -0.67
N ASN A 15 12.19 5.82 -0.99
CA ASN A 15 11.96 4.65 -1.82
C ASN A 15 11.73 5.02 -3.29
N LEU A 16 11.94 6.30 -3.67
CA LEU A 16 11.86 6.79 -5.03
C LEU A 16 13.26 7.17 -5.51
N VAL A 17 13.73 6.49 -6.55
CA VAL A 17 15.06 6.71 -7.12
C VAL A 17 14.93 7.38 -8.47
N TYR A 18 15.71 8.44 -8.67
CA TYR A 18 15.88 9.07 -9.97
C TYR A 18 16.83 8.24 -10.82
N ILE A 19 16.44 8.04 -12.07
CA ILE A 19 17.28 7.42 -13.08
C ILE A 19 17.31 8.31 -14.32
N GLU A 20 18.50 8.46 -14.89
CA GLU A 20 18.64 9.15 -16.16
C GLU A 20 18.02 8.30 -17.27
N GLY A 21 17.12 8.92 -18.02
CA GLY A 21 16.48 8.37 -19.20
C GLY A 21 17.04 9.01 -20.46
N ASN A 22 16.71 8.41 -21.60
CA ASN A 22 17.21 8.87 -22.90
C ASN A 22 16.79 10.33 -23.17
N GLY A 23 17.74 11.11 -23.70
CA GLY A 23 17.50 12.50 -24.08
C GLY A 23 17.33 13.46 -22.90
N GLY A 24 18.00 13.20 -21.76
CA GLY A 24 17.97 14.07 -20.58
C GLY A 24 16.66 14.02 -19.78
N LYS A 25 15.78 13.05 -20.06
CA LYS A 25 14.58 12.83 -19.25
C LYS A 25 14.96 12.19 -17.94
N ILE A 26 14.40 12.66 -16.84
CA ILE A 26 14.53 11.99 -15.55
C ILE A 26 13.34 11.06 -15.39
N ASN A 27 13.60 9.76 -15.21
CA ASN A 27 12.58 8.80 -14.83
C ASN A 27 12.64 8.53 -13.33
N LEU A 28 11.50 8.19 -12.75
CA LEU A 28 11.39 7.83 -11.34
C LEU A 28 11.12 6.33 -11.24
N LYS A 29 11.85 5.63 -10.37
CA LYS A 29 11.61 4.22 -10.06
C LYS A 29 11.28 4.07 -8.57
N LEU A 30 10.22 3.32 -8.28
CA LEU A 30 9.90 2.88 -6.93
C LEU A 30 10.74 1.64 -6.60
N VAL A 31 11.38 1.65 -5.44
CA VAL A 31 12.26 0.60 -4.93
C VAL A 31 11.86 0.18 -3.51
N ASP A 32 12.50 -0.87 -2.99
CA ASP A 32 12.31 -1.41 -1.64
C ASP A 32 10.93 -2.04 -1.36
N PHE A 33 10.78 -3.28 -1.84
CA PHE A 33 9.59 -4.10 -1.62
C PHE A 33 9.69 -4.97 -0.36
N GLY A 34 10.60 -4.68 0.58
CA GLY A 34 10.91 -5.55 1.72
C GLY A 34 9.74 -5.87 2.65
N ILE A 35 8.74 -4.97 2.72
CA ILE A 35 7.50 -5.20 3.47
C ILE A 35 6.26 -5.31 2.57
N SER A 36 6.46 -5.46 1.25
CA SER A 36 5.34 -5.56 0.32
C SER A 36 4.53 -6.84 0.54
N LYS A 37 3.24 -6.79 0.20
CA LYS A 37 2.31 -7.94 0.29
C LYS A 37 1.65 -8.18 -1.05
N ILE A 38 1.47 -9.46 -1.40
CA ILE A 38 0.62 -9.86 -2.53
C ILE A 38 -0.79 -10.04 -1.98
N LEU A 39 -1.75 -9.35 -2.58
CA LEU A 39 -3.16 -9.56 -2.31
C LEU A 39 -3.63 -10.77 -3.11
N GLU A 40 -4.05 -11.82 -2.41
CA GLU A 40 -4.78 -12.90 -3.06
C GLU A 40 -6.13 -12.40 -3.55
N GLU A 41 -6.65 -13.00 -4.62
CA GLU A 41 -7.90 -12.57 -5.25
C GLU A 41 -9.11 -12.57 -4.30
N ASN A 42 -9.07 -13.45 -3.29
CA ASN A 42 -10.05 -13.52 -2.20
C ASN A 42 -9.88 -12.39 -1.16
N GLU A 43 -8.65 -11.92 -0.95
CA GLU A 43 -8.32 -10.81 -0.05
C GLU A 43 -8.71 -9.46 -0.67
N ILE A 44 -8.63 -9.31 -2.00
CA ILE A 44 -9.04 -8.07 -2.70
C ILE A 44 -10.53 -7.78 -2.51
N LYS A 45 -11.36 -8.83 -2.62
CA LYS A 45 -12.82 -8.74 -2.45
C LYS A 45 -13.23 -8.45 -1.01
N LYS A 46 -12.39 -8.81 -0.03
CA LYS A 46 -12.64 -8.61 1.40
C LYS A 46 -12.03 -7.29 1.89
N LYS A 47 -10.72 -7.07 1.69
CA LYS A 47 -9.94 -6.01 2.35
C LYS A 47 -9.90 -4.66 1.64
N CYS A 48 -10.24 -4.59 0.37
CA CYS A 48 -10.18 -3.34 -0.39
C CYS A 48 -11.53 -3.00 -1.03
N PRO A 49 -12.48 -2.41 -0.29
CA PRO A 49 -13.61 -1.72 -0.91
C PRO A 49 -13.14 -0.55 -1.81
N PHE A 50 -11.93 -0.05 -1.61
CA PHE A 50 -11.36 1.11 -2.32
C PHE A 50 -11.13 0.90 -3.83
N PHE A 51 -11.06 -0.34 -4.33
CA PHE A 51 -10.84 -0.61 -5.77
C PHE A 51 -12.13 -0.62 -6.61
N LYS A 52 -13.30 -0.51 -5.97
CA LYS A 52 -14.57 -0.18 -6.63
C LYS A 52 -15.03 1.17 -6.10
N TRP A 53 -14.78 2.24 -6.84
CA TRP A 53 -15.43 3.52 -6.57
C TRP A 53 -16.91 3.43 -6.97
N ASN A 54 -17.71 2.82 -6.10
CA ASN A 54 -19.15 2.99 -6.10
C ASN A 54 -19.51 3.61 -4.75
N LYS A 55 -20.07 4.83 -4.77
CA LYS A 55 -20.19 5.75 -3.63
C LYS A 55 -20.97 5.21 -2.41
N ASN A 56 -21.53 4.01 -2.49
CA ASN A 56 -22.56 3.54 -1.56
C ASN A 56 -22.13 2.37 -0.64
N GLU A 57 -20.91 1.82 -0.74
CA GLU A 57 -20.51 0.62 0.03
C GLU A 57 -19.22 0.77 0.86
N CYS A 58 -18.70 1.99 1.06
CA CYS A 58 -17.51 2.21 1.89
C CYS A 58 -17.86 2.35 3.37
N ARG A 59 -18.42 1.30 3.99
CA ARG A 59 -18.48 1.15 5.45
C ARG A 59 -18.99 -0.24 5.80
N SER A 60 -18.10 -1.22 5.84
CA SER A 60 -18.35 -2.39 6.67
C SER A 60 -17.06 -2.77 7.39
N ASN A 61 -17.23 -3.09 8.67
CA ASN A 61 -16.19 -3.30 9.67
C ASN A 61 -15.21 -4.40 9.22
N LEU A 62 -14.17 -3.98 8.51
CA LEU A 62 -13.13 -4.88 8.06
C LEU A 62 -12.21 -5.21 9.23
N LYS A 63 -12.48 -6.32 9.93
CA LYS A 63 -11.48 -6.91 10.82
C LYS A 63 -10.34 -7.44 9.96
N VAL A 64 -9.19 -6.77 10.04
CA VAL A 64 -7.97 -7.22 9.37
C VAL A 64 -7.34 -8.30 10.23
N GLU A 65 -7.63 -9.56 9.92
CA GLU A 65 -6.83 -10.67 10.46
C GLU A 65 -5.52 -10.77 9.65
N GLY A 66 -4.38 -10.67 10.34
CA GLY A 66 -3.04 -10.78 9.76
C GLY A 66 -1.94 -10.18 10.64
N LYS A 67 -0.69 -10.61 10.42
CA LYS A 67 0.50 -9.97 11.02
C LYS A 67 0.46 -8.47 10.81
N GLY A 68 0.82 -7.78 11.87
CA GLY A 68 0.54 -6.38 12.02
C GLY A 68 0.90 -5.45 10.88
N SER A 69 0.18 -4.33 10.83
CA SER A 69 0.47 -3.27 9.87
C SER A 69 1.91 -2.79 10.08
N SER A 70 2.62 -2.57 8.98
CA SER A 70 4.07 -2.28 8.95
C SER A 70 4.30 -1.10 8.02
N GLY A 71 5.41 -0.37 8.18
CA GLY A 71 5.75 0.78 7.35
C GLY A 71 6.35 1.93 8.17
N THR A 72 6.62 3.05 7.51
CA THR A 72 7.11 4.26 8.16
C THR A 72 5.94 5.10 8.69
N PRO A 73 5.75 5.26 10.02
CA PRO A 73 4.53 5.85 10.61
C PRO A 73 4.15 7.23 10.06
N GLN A 74 5.15 8.06 9.73
CA GLN A 74 4.93 9.39 9.18
C GLN A 74 4.25 9.38 7.79
N PHE A 75 4.36 8.28 7.04
CA PHE A 75 3.83 8.15 5.68
C PHE A 75 2.67 7.15 5.57
N MET A 76 2.22 6.61 6.70
CA MET A 76 1.07 5.68 6.74
C MET A 76 -0.25 6.42 6.47
N SER A 77 -1.22 5.72 5.89
CA SER A 77 -2.62 6.17 5.97
C SER A 77 -3.11 6.11 7.42
N TYR A 78 -4.20 6.82 7.71
CA TYR A 78 -4.80 6.81 9.04
C TYR A 78 -5.14 5.38 9.51
N GLU A 79 -5.77 4.59 8.63
CA GLU A 79 -6.20 3.23 8.92
C GLU A 79 -5.02 2.29 9.16
N GLN A 80 -3.96 2.39 8.35
CA GLN A 80 -2.73 1.62 8.54
C GLN A 80 -2.04 1.99 9.86
N TYR A 81 -2.05 3.27 10.23
CA TYR A 81 -1.44 3.76 11.46
C TYR A 81 -2.20 3.33 12.73
N THR A 82 -3.53 3.33 12.70
CA THR A 82 -4.33 2.88 13.85
C THR A 82 -4.09 1.40 14.13
N THR A 83 -4.07 0.56 13.10
CA THR A 83 -3.73 -0.86 13.25
C THR A 83 -2.31 -1.05 13.82
N TYR A 84 -1.35 -0.21 13.40
CA TYR A 84 0.04 -0.31 13.84
C TYR A 84 0.21 -0.01 15.33
N LYS A 85 -0.61 0.91 15.83
CA LYS A 85 -0.64 1.28 17.25
C LYS A 85 -1.27 0.20 18.11
N ASP A 86 -2.35 -0.41 17.64
CA ASP A 86 -3.07 -1.42 18.42
C ASP A 86 -2.26 -2.71 18.62
N GLU A 87 -1.19 -2.90 17.84
CA GLU A 87 -0.32 -4.08 17.85
C GLU A 87 1.01 -3.86 18.59
N LYS A 88 1.25 -2.66 19.13
CA LYS A 88 2.43 -2.28 19.91
C LYS A 88 2.09 -2.09 21.38
#